data_AF-A0A2T1EAW5-F1
#
_entry.id   AF-A0A2T1EAW5-F1
#
_cell.length_a   1.000
_cell.length_b   1.000
_cell.length_c   1.000
_cell.angle_alpha   90.00
_cell.angle_beta   90.00
_cell.angle_gamma   90.00
#
_symmetry.space_group_name_H-M   'P 1'
#
loop_
_entity.id
_entity.type
_entity.pdbx_description
1 polymer ?
#
loop_
_entity_poly.entity_id
_entity_poly.type
_entity_poly.pdbx_seq_one_letter_code
_entity_poly.pdbx_strand_id
1 'polypeptide(L)'
;MKFTEAPANDHYVVRYLSDTGVWECGIVPVIFGFRICANAVRDDGYSLVYCCGSDRGMLLAVLALVMAGLEQFDEQVAPWQVESAFPVQTIKPMIKDVACWEALGALANWDRVPV
;
A
#
# COMPACT_ATOMS: atom_id res chain seq x y z
N MET A 1 0.36 -10.73 -7.77
CA MET A 1 1.81 -10.46 -7.78
C MET A 1 2.40 -10.93 -6.46
N LYS A 2 3.71 -11.13 -6.33
CA LYS A 2 4.33 -11.49 -5.04
C LYS A 2 5.42 -10.49 -4.71
N PHE A 3 5.59 -10.17 -3.44
CA PHE A 3 6.54 -9.16 -2.99
C PHE A 3 7.64 -9.75 -2.13
N THR A 4 8.86 -9.26 -2.33
CA THR A 4 10.01 -9.54 -1.48
C THR A 4 10.63 -8.24 -0.99
N GLU A 5 11.25 -8.28 0.19
CA GLU A 5 11.97 -7.12 0.72
C GLU A 5 13.13 -6.77 -0.23
N ALA A 6 13.21 -5.49 -0.58
CA ALA A 6 14.26 -4.93 -1.40
C ALA A 6 15.05 -3.88 -0.58
N PRO A 7 16.29 -3.55 -0.98
CA PRO A 7 17.04 -2.50 -0.32
C PRO A 7 16.23 -1.19 -0.27
N ALA A 8 16.23 -0.57 0.90
CA ALA A 8 15.73 0.79 1.11
C ALA A 8 16.39 1.78 0.14
N ASN A 9 15.73 2.90 -0.13
CA ASN A 9 16.26 3.99 -0.93
C ASN A 9 15.92 5.34 -0.28
N ASP A 10 16.22 6.45 -0.95
CA ASP A 10 16.01 7.80 -0.42
C ASP A 10 14.53 8.11 -0.08
N HIS A 11 13.59 7.32 -0.61
CA HIS A 11 12.16 7.48 -0.39
C HIS A 11 11.59 6.52 0.65
N TYR A 12 12.03 5.26 0.62
CA TYR A 12 11.45 4.16 1.38
C TYR A 12 12.37 3.72 2.53
N VAL A 13 11.89 3.82 3.78
CA VAL A 13 12.59 3.24 4.94
C VAL A 13 12.41 1.73 5.03
N VAL A 14 11.34 1.22 4.41
CA VAL A 14 11.10 -0.20 4.15
C VAL A 14 10.54 -0.28 2.75
N ARG A 15 11.10 -1.14 1.90
CA ARG A 15 10.73 -1.28 0.50
C ARG A 15 10.52 -2.73 0.15
N TYR A 16 9.45 -3.00 -0.56
CA TYR A 16 9.12 -4.28 -1.14
C TYR A 16 9.01 -4.13 -2.65
N LEU A 17 9.52 -5.11 -3.39
CA LEU A 17 9.50 -5.14 -4.84
C LEU A 17 8.78 -6.40 -5.30
N SER A 18 7.98 -6.29 -6.35
CA SER A 18 7.34 -7.45 -6.95
C SER A 18 8.36 -8.39 -7.59
N ASP A 19 8.03 -9.67 -7.75
CA ASP A 19 8.93 -10.69 -8.31
C ASP A 19 9.48 -10.31 -9.70
N THR A 20 8.68 -9.60 -10.52
CA THR A 20 9.14 -9.12 -11.84
C THR A 20 9.75 -7.72 -11.81
N GLY A 21 9.76 -7.05 -10.67
CA GLY A 21 10.31 -5.71 -10.50
C GLY A 21 9.46 -4.59 -11.10
N VAL A 22 8.18 -4.86 -11.39
CA VAL A 22 7.25 -3.89 -12.01
C VAL A 22 6.58 -3.01 -10.96
N TRP A 23 6.36 -3.53 -9.75
CA TRP A 23 5.72 -2.80 -8.66
C TRP A 23 6.61 -2.68 -7.45
N GLU A 24 6.54 -1.54 -6.78
CA GLU A 24 7.12 -1.35 -5.45
C GLU A 24 6.06 -0.87 -4.46
N CYS A 25 6.22 -1.27 -3.21
CA CYS A 25 5.39 -0.86 -2.09
C CYS A 25 6.28 -0.63 -0.88
N GLY A 26 5.99 0.35 -0.04
CA GLY A 26 6.82 0.59 1.12
C GLY A 26 6.35 1.70 2.03
N ILE A 27 7.16 1.92 3.05
CA ILE A 27 6.93 2.93 4.08
C ILE A 27 7.73 4.18 3.73
N VAL A 28 7.05 5.31 3.60
CA VAL A 28 7.65 6.62 3.35
C VAL A 28 7.48 7.50 4.59
N PRO A 29 8.58 7.98 5.21
CA PRO A 29 8.50 8.93 6.31
C PRO A 29 8.07 10.29 5.80
N VAL A 30 7.22 10.98 6.56
CA VAL A 30 6.78 12.35 6.30
C VAL A 30 6.86 13.19 7.57
N ILE A 31 6.77 14.51 7.45
CA ILE A 31 6.93 15.46 8.57
C ILE A 31 6.09 15.07 9.80
N PHE A 32 4.88 14.53 9.61
CA PHE A 32 3.95 14.18 10.69
C PHE A 32 3.66 12.68 10.82
N GLY A 33 4.62 11.83 10.44
CA GLY A 33 4.53 10.37 10.64
C GLY A 33 4.92 9.58 9.39
N PHE A 34 4.07 8.63 9.00
CA PHE A 34 4.39 7.68 7.94
C PHE A 34 3.25 7.55 6.93
N ARG A 35 3.63 7.20 5.70
CA ARG A 35 2.71 6.79 4.63
C ARG A 35 3.08 5.41 4.13
N ILE A 36 2.09 4.66 3.71
CA ILE A 36 2.29 3.54 2.80
C ILE A 36 2.13 4.09 1.39
N CYS A 37 3.15 3.87 0.57
CA CYS A 37 3.11 4.20 -0.85
C CYS A 37 3.30 2.92 -1.66
N ALA A 38 2.57 2.82 -2.77
CA ALA A 38 2.83 1.81 -3.79
C ALA A 38 2.67 2.42 -5.19
N ASN A 39 3.51 2.00 -6.12
CA ASN A 39 3.56 2.52 -7.48
C ASN A 39 4.23 1.53 -8.43
N ALA A 40 3.99 1.72 -9.73
CA ALA A 40 4.79 1.08 -10.74
C ALA A 40 6.23 1.62 -10.66
N VAL A 41 7.22 0.74 -10.81
CA VAL A 41 8.63 1.09 -10.77
C VAL A 41 8.93 1.97 -11.98
N ARG A 42 9.60 3.11 -11.74
CA ARG A 42 9.86 4.21 -12.71
C ARG A 42 8.66 5.11 -13.04
N ASP A 43 7.56 5.00 -12.30
CA ASP A 43 6.58 6.08 -12.29
C ASP A 43 7.10 7.24 -11.43
N ASP A 44 6.99 8.47 -11.93
CA ASP A 44 7.50 9.67 -11.25
C ASP A 44 6.58 10.12 -10.09
N GLY A 45 5.54 9.34 -9.79
CA GLY A 45 4.56 9.60 -8.74
C GLY A 45 4.19 8.35 -7.92
N TYR A 46 3.63 8.60 -6.74
CA TYR A 46 3.02 7.54 -5.93
C TYR A 46 1.57 7.32 -6.38
N SER A 47 1.33 6.20 -7.05
CA SER A 47 0.01 5.75 -7.51
C SER A 47 -0.99 5.56 -6.35
N LEU A 48 -0.54 4.91 -5.28
CA LEU A 48 -1.33 4.61 -4.08
C LEU A 48 -0.65 5.24 -2.88
N VAL A 49 -1.38 6.02 -2.09
CA VAL A 49 -0.84 6.74 -0.93
C VAL A 49 -1.81 6.70 0.24
N TYR A 50 -1.40 6.08 1.34
CA TYR A 50 -2.18 5.97 2.57
C TYR A 50 -1.43 6.57 3.76
N CYS A 51 -1.92 7.70 4.28
CA CYS A 51 -1.36 8.37 5.45
C CYS A 51 -1.78 7.64 6.73
N CYS A 52 -0.79 7.18 7.51
CA CYS A 52 -1.01 6.44 8.75
C CYS A 52 -0.75 7.30 10.01
N GLY A 53 -0.20 8.52 9.84
CA GLY A 53 0.20 9.35 10.97
C GLY A 53 1.35 8.72 11.74
N SER A 54 1.39 8.89 13.06
CA SER A 54 2.41 8.33 13.94
C SER A 54 2.04 6.96 14.54
N ASP A 55 0.86 6.42 14.22
CA ASP A 55 0.40 5.13 14.73
C ASP A 55 1.08 3.97 13.98
N ARG A 56 1.98 3.26 14.68
CA ARG A 56 2.74 2.15 14.11
C ARG A 56 1.89 0.90 13.89
N GLY A 57 0.86 0.68 14.70
CA GLY A 57 -0.05 -0.46 14.52
C GLY A 57 -0.87 -0.29 13.26
N MET A 58 -1.45 0.90 13.08
CA MET A 58 -2.14 1.28 11.85
C MET A 58 -1.21 1.21 10.64
N LEU A 59 0.03 1.69 10.76
CA LEU A 59 1.01 1.63 9.68
C LEU A 59 1.26 0.20 9.18
N LEU A 60 1.54 -0.73 10.09
CA LEU A 60 1.80 -2.14 9.73
C LEU A 60 0.55 -2.81 9.17
N ALA A 61 -0.62 -2.51 9.72
CA ALA A 61 -1.87 -3.08 9.23
C ALA A 61 -2.22 -2.58 7.82
N VAL A 62 -2.08 -1.27 7.55
CA VAL A 62 -2.26 -0.70 6.21
C VAL A 62 -1.24 -1.29 5.22
N LEU A 63 0.03 -1.44 5.62
CA LEU A 63 1.05 -2.07 4.76
C LEU A 63 0.62 -3.49 4.37
N ALA A 64 0.25 -4.32 5.35
CA ALA A 64 -0.19 -5.70 5.10
C ALA A 64 -1.42 -5.76 4.19
N LEU A 65 -2.41 -4.87 4.40
CA LEU A 65 -3.61 -4.79 3.57
C LEU A 65 -3.29 -4.35 2.14
N VAL A 66 -2.44 -3.34 1.96
CA VAL A 66 -2.04 -2.88 0.62
C VAL A 66 -1.30 -3.98 -0.13
N MET A 67 -0.37 -4.66 0.53
CA MET A 67 0.33 -5.80 -0.06
C MET A 67 -0.66 -6.91 -0.45
N ALA A 68 -1.52 -7.36 0.47
CA ALA A 68 -2.51 -8.39 0.19
C ALA A 68 -3.51 -8.00 -0.93
N GLY A 69 -3.85 -6.72 -1.05
CA GLY A 69 -4.63 -6.19 -2.16
C GLY A 69 -3.87 -6.29 -3.49
N LEU A 70 -2.60 -5.86 -3.52
CA LEU A 70 -1.76 -5.90 -4.73
C LEU A 70 -1.54 -7.35 -5.18
N GLU A 71 -1.33 -8.27 -4.24
CA GLU A 71 -1.07 -9.68 -4.53
C GLU A 71 -2.19 -10.37 -5.33
N GLN A 72 -3.41 -9.83 -5.32
CA GLN A 72 -4.55 -10.34 -6.09
C GLN A 72 -4.51 -10.03 -7.60
N PHE A 73 -3.67 -9.09 -8.02
CA PHE A 73 -3.55 -8.71 -9.44
C PHE A 73 -2.40 -9.45 -10.11
N ASP A 74 -2.56 -9.82 -11.38
CA ASP A 74 -1.44 -10.26 -12.21
C ASP A 74 -0.51 -9.06 -12.48
N GLU A 75 0.81 -9.29 -12.58
CA GLU A 75 1.79 -8.23 -12.84
C GLU A 75 1.69 -7.65 -14.26
N GLN A 76 0.98 -8.33 -15.16
CA GLN A 76 0.67 -7.83 -16.51
C GLN A 76 -0.51 -6.84 -16.53
N VAL A 77 -1.25 -6.69 -15.43
CA VAL A 77 -2.34 -5.73 -15.32
C VAL A 77 -1.77 -4.31 -15.44
N ALA A 78 -2.42 -3.47 -16.24
CA ALA A 78 -1.96 -2.10 -16.43
C ALA A 78 -2.07 -1.30 -15.10
N PRO A 79 -1.09 -0.44 -14.76
CA PRO A 79 -1.07 0.25 -13.48
C PRO A 79 -2.36 0.98 -13.10
N TRP A 80 -2.95 1.70 -14.05
CA TRP A 80 -4.22 2.43 -13.84
C TRP A 80 -5.40 1.52 -13.46
N GLN A 81 -5.39 0.24 -13.88
CA GLN A 81 -6.43 -0.72 -13.50
C GLN A 81 -6.28 -1.13 -12.04
N VAL A 82 -5.04 -1.40 -11.61
CA VAL A 82 -4.73 -1.67 -10.21
C VAL A 82 -5.12 -0.46 -9.36
N GLU A 83 -4.68 0.73 -9.76
CA GLU A 83 -5.01 1.98 -9.06
C GLU A 83 -6.51 2.20 -8.89
N SER A 84 -7.28 2.00 -9.96
CA SER A 84 -8.73 2.19 -9.94
C SER A 84 -9.48 1.21 -9.04
N ALA A 85 -8.86 0.07 -8.70
CA ALA A 85 -9.44 -0.92 -7.81
C ALA A 85 -9.19 -0.61 -6.32
N PHE A 86 -8.18 0.20 -6.01
CA PHE A 86 -7.86 0.57 -4.64
C PHE A 86 -8.72 1.74 -4.14
N PRO A 87 -9.16 1.71 -2.87
CA PRO A 87 -9.91 2.82 -2.30
C PRO A 87 -9.03 4.05 -2.11
N VAL A 88 -9.57 5.23 -2.39
CA VAL A 88 -8.87 6.50 -2.18
C VAL A 88 -9.12 7.00 -0.76
N GLN A 89 -8.04 7.30 -0.04
CA GLN A 89 -8.13 7.94 1.27
C GLN A 89 -8.58 9.40 1.14
N THR A 90 -9.70 9.74 1.77
CA THR A 90 -10.27 11.10 1.77
C THR A 90 -9.98 11.85 3.07
N ILE A 91 -9.79 11.14 4.18
CA ILE A 91 -9.50 11.70 5.51
C ILE A 91 -8.15 11.17 6.02
N LYS A 92 -7.32 12.06 6.57
CA LYS A 92 -5.98 11.70 7.07
C LYS A 92 -5.89 11.93 8.58
N PRO A 93 -5.20 11.05 9.34
CA PRO A 93 -4.65 9.76 8.94
C PRO A 93 -5.73 8.65 8.85
N MET A 94 -5.35 7.45 8.40
CA MET A 94 -6.24 6.32 8.09
C MET A 94 -7.19 5.95 9.22
N ILE A 95 -6.75 6.05 10.48
CA ILE A 95 -7.60 5.80 11.66
C ILE A 95 -8.87 6.68 11.72
N LYS A 96 -8.89 7.81 11.00
CA LYS A 96 -10.04 8.71 10.88
C LYS A 96 -10.90 8.45 9.64
N ASP A 97 -10.43 7.63 8.71
CA ASP A 97 -11.11 7.31 7.44
C ASP A 97 -11.64 5.88 7.47
N VAL A 98 -12.66 5.66 8.29
CA VAL A 98 -13.25 4.33 8.51
C VAL A 98 -13.72 3.71 7.19
N ALA A 99 -14.31 4.51 6.30
CA ALA A 99 -14.77 4.03 5.00
C ALA A 99 -13.62 3.53 4.11
N CYS A 100 -12.50 4.27 4.04
CA CYS A 100 -11.33 3.82 3.29
C CYS A 100 -10.70 2.57 3.93
N TRP A 101 -10.63 2.52 5.26
CA TRP A 101 -10.13 1.37 6.01
C TRP A 101 -10.93 0.10 5.71
N GLU A 102 -12.26 0.15 5.81
CA GLU A 102 -13.15 -0.98 5.53
C GLU A 102 -13.05 -1.43 4.07
N ALA A 103 -13.03 -0.48 3.13
CA ALA A 103 -12.90 -0.80 1.71
C ALA A 103 -11.55 -1.47 1.39
N LEU A 104 -10.47 -1.05 2.05
CA LEU A 104 -9.15 -1.64 1.89
C LEU A 104 -9.10 -3.05 2.51
N GLY A 105 -9.75 -3.24 3.66
CA GLY A 105 -9.94 -4.56 4.28
C GLY A 105 -10.71 -5.54 3.39
N ALA A 106 -11.81 -5.07 2.80
CA ALA A 106 -12.62 -5.86 1.86
C ALA A 106 -11.82 -6.22 0.60
N LEU A 107 -11.08 -5.26 0.03
CA LEU A 107 -10.20 -5.52 -1.11
C LEU A 107 -9.20 -6.61 -0.78
N ALA A 108 -8.56 -6.57 0.39
CA ALA A 108 -7.58 -7.57 0.84
C ALA A 108 -8.19 -8.93 1.24
N ASN A 109 -9.51 -9.13 1.11
CA ASN A 109 -10.24 -10.29 1.65
C ASN A 109 -9.99 -10.55 3.14
N TRP A 110 -9.79 -9.49 3.93
CA TRP A 110 -9.50 -9.60 5.37
C TRP A 110 -10.59 -10.37 6.14
N ASP A 111 -11.84 -10.25 5.72
CA ASP A 111 -12.99 -10.92 6.34
C ASP A 111 -12.95 -12.45 6.24
N ARG A 112 -11.97 -13.02 5.52
CA ARG A 112 -11.81 -14.47 5.34
C ARG A 112 -10.67 -15.07 6.15
N VAL A 113 -9.91 -14.27 6.90
CA VAL A 113 -8.86 -14.79 7.80
C VAL A 113 -9.52 -15.18 9.13
N PRO A 114 -9.63 -16.47 9.48
CA PRO A 114 -10.13 -16.86 10.79
C PRO A 114 -9.19 -16.30 11.87
N VAL A 115 -9.77 -15.53 12.79
CA VAL A 115 -9.08 -14.97 13.97
C VAL A 115 -8.73 -16.09 14.95
#